data_AF-A0A937IPZ5-F1
#
_entry.id   AF-A0A937IPZ5-F1
#
_cell.length_a   1.000
_cell.length_b   1.000
_cell.length_c   1.000
_cell.angle_alpha   90.00
_cell.angle_beta   90.00
_cell.angle_gamma   90.00
#
_symmetry.space_group_name_H-M   'P 1'
#
loop_
_entity.id
_entity.type
_entity.pdbx_description
1 polymer ?
#
loop_
_entity_poly.entity_id
_entity_poly.type
_entity_poly.pdbx_seq_one_letter_code
_entity_poly.pdbx_strand_id
1 'polypeptide(L)' 'MPIENTLSIIKPDATKRNLTGLINAKFEKAGLKIIAQKRLQLSKGMAQKFYEVHKERPFY' A
#
# COMPACT_ATOMS: atom_id res chain seq x y z
N MET A 1 3.58 8.64 22.98
CA MET A 1 4.43 8.33 21.81
C MET A 1 4.27 9.44 20.80
N PRO A 2 5.31 9.78 20.00
CA PRO A 2 5.18 10.75 18.92
C PRO A 2 4.17 10.27 17.87
N ILE A 3 3.57 11.20 17.13
CA ILE A 3 2.72 10.87 15.98
C ILE A 3 3.64 10.41 14.84
N GLU A 4 3.44 9.19 14.36
CA GLU A 4 4.20 8.61 13.26
C GLU A 4 3.33 8.52 12.00
N ASN A 5 4.00 8.57 10.85
CA ASN A 5 3.37 8.33 9.55
C ASN A 5 3.98 7.08 8.93
N THR A 6 3.13 6.25 8.32
CA THR A 6 3.56 5.04 7.62
C THR A 6 2.92 4.96 6.24
N LEU A 7 3.55 4.20 5.35
CA LEU A 7 3.04 3.93 4.01
C LEU A 7 2.28 2.60 3.99
N SER A 8 1.04 2.62 3.52
CA SER A 8 0.24 1.42 3.26
C SER A 8 -0.06 1.30 1.77
N ILE A 9 0.05 0.09 1.22
CA ILE A 9 -0.21 -0.19 -0.20
C ILE A 9 -1.32 -1.22 -0.31
N ILE A 10 -2.43 -0.82 -0.96
CA ILE A 10 -3.49 -1.73 -1.37
C ILE A 10 -3.10 -2.35 -2.70
N LYS A 11 -2.74 -3.63 -2.69
CA LYS A 11 -2.24 -4.36 -3.87
C LYS A 11 -3.33 -4.54 -4.97
N PRO A 12 -2.92 -4.86 -6.23
CA PRO A 12 -3.86 -4.95 -7.35
C PRO A 12 -4.99 -5.98 -7.16
N ASP A 13 -4.73 -7.08 -6.45
CA ASP A 13 -5.71 -8.12 -6.14
C ASP A 13 -6.86 -7.61 -5.25
N ALA A 14 -6.54 -6.88 -4.18
CA ALA A 14 -7.55 -6.27 -3.31
C ALA A 14 -8.38 -5.21 -4.05
N THR A 15 -7.73 -4.43 -4.92
CA THR A 15 -8.42 -3.43 -5.76
C THR A 15 -9.36 -4.10 -6.76
N LYS A 16 -8.94 -5.19 -7.43
CA LYS A 16 -9.78 -5.98 -8.35
C LYS A 16 -11.01 -6.58 -7.66
N ARG A 17 -10.90 -6.88 -6.36
CA ARG A 17 -11.98 -7.39 -5.52
C ARG A 17 -12.84 -6.30 -4.87
N ASN A 18 -12.65 -5.03 -5.25
CA ASN A 18 -13.38 -3.87 -4.71
C ASN A 18 -13.26 -3.71 -3.18
N LEU A 19 -12.12 -4.08 -2.59
CA LEU A 19 -11.92 -4.06 -1.13
C LEU A 19 -11.37 -2.73 -0.57
N THR A 20 -11.06 -1.74 -1.42
CA THR A 20 -10.41 -0.48 -1.01
C THR A 20 -11.15 0.21 0.15
N GLY A 21 -12.48 0.37 0.04
CA GLY A 21 -13.26 1.03 1.09
C GLY A 21 -13.25 0.26 2.41
N LEU A 22 -13.34 -1.08 2.36
CA LEU A 22 -13.29 -1.93 3.54
C LEU A 22 -11.94 -1.87 4.25
N ILE A 23 -10.84 -1.77 3.50
CA ILE A 23 -9.49 -1.64 4.05
C ILE A 23 -9.32 -0.26 4.70
N ASN A 24 -9.78 0.81 4.05
CA ASN A 24 -9.73 2.16 4.64
C ASN A 24 -10.53 2.24 5.93
N ALA A 25 -11.75 1.71 5.94
CA ALA A 25 -12.59 1.66 7.12
C ALA A 25 -11.93 0.88 8.27
N LYS A 26 -11.11 -0.13 7.97
CA LYS A 26 -10.33 -0.86 8.99
C LYS A 26 -9.26 0.03 9.64
N PHE A 27 -8.57 0.86 8.87
CA PHE A 27 -7.59 1.81 9.41
C PHE A 27 -8.26 2.87 10.29
N GLU A 28 -9.35 3.47 9.82
CA GLU A 28 -10.09 4.50 10.55
C GLU A 28 -10.70 3.94 11.85
N LYS A 29 -11.29 2.73 11.81
CA LYS A 29 -11.80 2.05 13.02
C LYS A 29 -10.71 1.71 14.03
N ALA A 30 -9.47 1.54 13.59
CA ALA A 30 -8.32 1.33 14.46
C ALA A 30 -7.73 2.64 15.00
N GLY A 31 -8.32 3.80 14.67
CA GLY A 31 -7.85 5.12 15.10
C GLY A 31 -6.74 5.72 14.24
N LEU A 32 -6.39 5.09 13.11
CA LEU A 32 -5.42 5.65 12.17
C LEU A 32 -6.10 6.68 11.26
N LYS A 33 -5.38 7.77 10.96
CA LYS A 33 -5.83 8.80 10.03
C LYS A 33 -5.19 8.62 8.67
N ILE A 34 -6.00 8.49 7.61
CA ILE A 34 -5.50 8.52 6.23
C ILE A 34 -5.29 9.98 5.83
N ILE A 35 -4.04 10.44 5.85
CA ILE A 35 -3.68 11.84 5.54
C ILE A 35 -3.51 12.10 4.03
N ALA A 36 -3.24 11.05 3.25
CA ALA A 36 -3.09 11.11 1.80
C ALA A 36 -3.37 9.74 1.19
N GLN A 37 -3.98 9.72 0.00
CA GLN A 37 -4.21 8.49 -0.77
C GLN A 37 -4.16 8.79 -2.27
N LYS A 38 -3.50 7.93 -3.04
CA LYS A 38 -3.44 8.03 -4.50
C LYS A 38 -3.57 6.65 -5.13
N ARG A 39 -4.44 6.52 -6.14
CA ARG A 39 -4.52 5.32 -6.98
C ARG A 39 -3.54 5.44 -8.14
N LEU A 40 -2.67 4.47 -8.29
CA LEU A 40 -1.64 4.42 -9.32
C LEU A 40 -1.57 3.01 -9.91
N GLN A 41 -1.39 2.94 -11.22
CA GLN A 41 -0.89 1.74 -11.86
C GLN A 41 0.61 1.88 -12.01
N LEU A 42 1.38 1.16 -11.18
CA LEU A 42 2.83 1.22 -11.22
C LEU A 42 3.33 0.60 -12.53
N SER A 43 4.27 1.27 -13.19
CA SER A 43 5.05 0.63 -14.25
C SER A 43 5.96 -0.44 -13.64
N LYS A 44 6.43 -1.39 -14.47
CA LYS A 44 7.35 -2.44 -14.02
C LYS A 44 8.60 -1.84 -13.35
N GLY A 45 9.21 -0.83 -13.95
CA GLY A 45 10.39 -0.17 -13.40
C GLY A 45 10.14 0.54 -12.06
N MET A 46 8.96 1.14 -11.88
CA MET A 46 8.58 1.73 -10.58
C MET A 46 8.41 0.64 -9.50
N ALA A 47 7.75 -0.47 -9.83
CA ALA A 47 7.57 -1.57 -8.90
C ALA A 47 8.90 -2.23 -8.51
N GLN A 48 9.80 -2.43 -9.48
CA GLN A 48 11.15 -2.96 -9.23
C GLN A 48 11.94 -2.04 -8.31
N LYS A 49 12.00 -0.73 -8.61
CA LYS A 49 12.68 0.23 -7.75
C LYS A 49 12.10 0.25 -6.33
N PHE A 50 10.78 0.14 -6.19
CA PHE A 50 10.13 0.11 -4.88
C PHE A 50 10.49 -1.14 -4.07
N TYR A 51 10.54 -2.30 -4.71
CA TYR A 51 10.86 -3.59 -4.06
C TYR A 51 12.34 -3.98 -4.17
N GLU A 52 13.24 -3.04 -4.50
CA GLU A 52 14.65 -3.32 -4.80
C GLU A 52 15.38 -4.08 -3.67
N VAL A 53 14.95 -3.87 -2.42
CA VAL A 53 15.45 -4.61 -1.24
C VAL A 53 15.27 -6.13 -1.36
N HIS A 54 14.36 -6.58 -2.22
CA HIS A 54 14.10 -7.99 -2.49
C HIS A 54 14.78 -8.50 -3.77
N LYS A 55 15.62 -7.70 -4.46
CA LYS A 55 16.17 -8.04 -5.79
C LYS A 55 16.84 -9.41 -5.93
N GLU A 56 17.42 -9.93 -4.83
CA GLU A 56 18.14 -11.20 -4.81
C GLU A 56 17.24 -12.39 -4.42
N ARG A 57 15.95 -12.14 -4.14
CA ARG A 57 15.00 -13.16 -3.75
C ARG A 57 14.35 -13.78 -4.99
N PRO A 58 14.06 -15.09 -4.98
CA PRO A 58 13.47 -15.78 -6.13
C PRO A 58 12.04 -15.33 -6.46
N PHE A 59 11.39 -14.58 -5.57
CA PHE A 59 10.03 -14.07 -5.75
C PHE A 59 9.96 -12.61 -6.22
N TYR A 60 11.11 -11.97 -6.48
CA TYR A 60 11.21 -10.58 -6.91
C TYR A 60 10.84 -10.37 -8.38
#